data_AF-A0A290QDX8-F1
#
_entry.id   AF-A0A290QDX8-F1
#
_cell.length_a   1.000
_cell.length_b   1.000
_cell.length_c   1.000
_cell.angle_alpha   90.00
_cell.angle_beta   90.00
_cell.angle_gamma   90.00
#
_symmetry.space_group_name_H-M   'P 1'
#
loop_
_entity.id
_entity.type
_entity.pdbx_description
1 polymer ?
#
loop_
_entity_poly.entity_id
_entity_poly.type
_entity_poly.pdbx_seq_one_letter_code
_entity_poly.pdbx_strand_id
1 'polypeptide(L)'
;MNIPRSLLFITGLAALPPLATAQLTWTNAGADYLFSNSANWAGNIVPNSGADLSLASSDFVGLDNGGDFLANSLTIQSGVSGAFLPAGAETLSLGSGGISNLGSGIDFQVALNVTASQTWHVGSGTFLLNNLLGIASGAVLTINVGSGAWFDFAMAGDNPDWFGAINFTGDLTGASLFANGTGFTAQKLSQITLDGVAAQLDGNRFVTGSVPTAVPEPSTYALTAGGALLCLALTRRIRARRIRTSNLPATI
;
A
#
# COMPACT_ATOMS: atom_id res chain seq x y z
N MET A 1 -55.38 14.80 49.85
CA MET A 1 -53.95 14.49 49.68
C MET A 1 -53.84 13.72 48.38
N ASN A 2 -53.49 14.40 47.27
CA ASN A 2 -53.47 13.83 45.92
C ASN A 2 -52.07 14.00 45.35
N ILE A 3 -51.43 12.88 45.00
CA ILE A 3 -50.27 12.84 44.11
C ILE A 3 -50.69 11.99 42.89
N PRO A 4 -50.67 12.55 41.68
CA PRO A 4 -50.34 11.78 40.49
C PRO A 4 -49.13 12.42 39.79
N ARG A 5 -47.96 11.79 39.83
CA ARG A 5 -47.46 10.85 38.82
C ARG A 5 -47.36 11.47 37.42
N SER A 6 -46.33 12.29 37.21
CA SER A 6 -45.77 12.54 35.88
C SER A 6 -44.84 11.39 35.52
N LEU A 7 -45.36 10.39 34.81
CA LEU A 7 -44.59 9.28 34.26
C LEU A 7 -44.18 9.65 32.81
N LEU A 8 -42.87 9.84 32.63
CA LEU A 8 -42.01 9.37 31.54
C LEU A 8 -42.55 9.33 30.11
N PHE A 9 -41.82 9.93 29.15
CA PHE A 9 -41.43 9.27 27.90
C PHE A 9 -40.20 9.99 27.32
N ILE A 10 -39.00 9.50 27.65
CA ILE A 10 -37.81 9.73 26.83
C ILE A 10 -37.85 8.63 25.77
N THR A 11 -38.42 8.92 24.61
CA THR A 11 -38.32 8.06 23.43
C THR A 11 -36.85 8.05 23.01
N GLY A 12 -36.22 6.90 23.21
CA GLY A 12 -34.89 6.61 22.69
C GLY A 12 -34.87 6.89 21.20
N LEU A 13 -34.04 7.87 20.82
CA LEU A 13 -33.61 8.08 19.46
C LEU A 13 -32.77 6.85 19.09
N ALA A 14 -33.43 5.79 18.59
CA ALA A 14 -32.73 4.65 18.04
C ALA A 14 -31.87 5.19 16.88
N ALA A 15 -30.55 5.09 17.02
CA ALA A 15 -29.63 5.35 15.94
C ALA A 15 -30.07 4.48 14.76
N LEU A 16 -30.59 5.12 13.71
CA LEU A 16 -30.87 4.41 12.47
C LEU A 16 -29.57 3.75 12.02
N PRO A 17 -29.60 2.47 11.60
CA PRO A 17 -28.42 1.86 11.03
C PRO A 17 -27.98 2.71 9.83
N PRO A 18 -26.67 2.91 9.63
CA PRO A 18 -26.19 3.63 8.46
C PRO A 18 -26.78 2.96 7.22
N LEU A 19 -27.38 3.74 6.32
CA LEU A 19 -27.85 3.24 5.04
C LEU A 19 -26.64 2.58 4.34
N ALA A 20 -26.76 1.28 4.06
CA ALA A 20 -25.79 0.61 3.21
C ALA A 20 -25.77 1.32 1.86
N THR A 21 -24.60 1.81 1.46
CA THR A 21 -24.36 2.33 0.12
C THR A 21 -24.71 1.24 -0.89
N ALA A 22 -25.55 1.55 -1.87
CA ALA A 22 -25.93 0.57 -2.89
C ALA A 22 -24.70 0.25 -3.75
N GLN A 23 -24.41 -1.03 -3.94
CA GLN A 23 -23.38 -1.47 -4.88
C GLN A 23 -23.84 -1.25 -6.32
N LEU A 24 -23.02 -0.59 -7.12
CA LEU A 24 -23.27 -0.32 -8.53
C LEU A 24 -22.33 -1.15 -9.40
N THR A 25 -22.90 -1.79 -10.43
CA THR A 25 -22.19 -2.78 -11.24
C THR A 25 -21.85 -2.21 -12.61
N TRP A 26 -20.57 -2.28 -12.99
CA TRP A 26 -20.10 -2.00 -14.34
C TRP A 26 -20.48 -3.17 -15.26
N THR A 27 -21.16 -2.83 -16.36
CA THR A 27 -21.67 -3.79 -17.35
C THR A 27 -20.96 -3.69 -18.70
N ASN A 28 -20.28 -2.56 -18.98
CA ASN A 28 -19.64 -2.29 -20.27
C ASN A 28 -20.63 -2.32 -21.46
N ALA A 29 -21.91 -1.99 -21.23
CA ALA A 29 -22.95 -2.06 -22.26
C ALA A 29 -23.08 -0.79 -23.12
N GLY A 30 -22.39 0.30 -22.75
CA GLY A 30 -22.32 1.53 -23.52
C GLY A 30 -21.40 1.44 -24.73
N ALA A 31 -21.34 2.53 -25.51
CA ALA A 31 -20.53 2.62 -26.73
C ALA A 31 -19.06 3.05 -26.47
N ASP A 32 -18.72 3.34 -25.22
CA ASP A 32 -17.43 3.85 -24.76
C ASP A 32 -17.11 3.28 -23.37
N TYR A 33 -15.94 3.61 -22.84
CA TYR A 33 -15.48 3.17 -21.51
C TYR A 33 -15.65 4.24 -20.43
N LEU A 34 -16.41 5.30 -20.69
CA LEU A 34 -16.48 6.44 -19.77
C LEU A 34 -17.29 6.09 -18.52
N PHE A 35 -16.74 6.40 -17.35
CA PHE A 35 -17.39 6.24 -16.05
C PHE A 35 -18.71 7.02 -15.98
N SER A 36 -18.74 8.21 -16.60
CA SER A 36 -19.90 9.10 -16.63
C SER A 36 -21.01 8.63 -17.58
N ASN A 37 -20.76 7.63 -18.43
CA ASN A 37 -21.77 7.09 -19.32
C ASN A 37 -22.68 6.12 -18.57
N SER A 38 -23.91 6.56 -18.29
CA SER A 38 -24.92 5.75 -17.58
C SER A 38 -25.15 4.37 -18.20
N ALA A 39 -25.03 4.22 -19.54
CA ALA A 39 -25.24 2.95 -20.22
C ALA A 39 -24.21 1.88 -19.86
N ASN A 40 -23.06 2.27 -19.30
CA ASN A 40 -22.05 1.33 -18.80
C ASN A 40 -22.39 0.74 -17.43
N TRP A 41 -23.42 1.25 -16.75
CA TRP A 41 -23.79 0.83 -15.40
C TRP A 41 -25.13 0.10 -15.37
N ALA A 42 -25.20 -0.92 -14.52
CA ALA A 42 -26.45 -1.65 -14.28
C ALA A 42 -27.55 -0.68 -13.82
N GLY A 43 -28.73 -0.78 -14.45
CA GLY A 43 -29.85 0.11 -14.18
C GLY A 43 -29.73 1.51 -14.79
N ASN A 44 -28.70 1.78 -15.61
CA ASN A 44 -28.41 3.09 -16.19
C ASN A 44 -28.20 4.18 -15.13
N ILE A 45 -27.51 3.85 -14.04
CA ILE A 45 -27.23 4.76 -12.92
C ILE A 45 -25.72 4.96 -12.80
N VAL A 46 -25.27 6.20 -13.02
CA VAL A 46 -23.87 6.58 -12.79
C VAL A 46 -23.59 6.62 -11.28
N PRO A 47 -22.51 6.00 -10.79
CA PRO A 47 -22.17 6.07 -9.37
C PRO A 47 -21.89 7.48 -8.89
N ASN A 48 -22.40 7.78 -7.70
CA ASN A 48 -22.02 8.95 -6.94
C ASN A 48 -20.73 8.69 -6.13
N SER A 49 -20.03 9.75 -5.76
CA SER A 49 -18.88 9.68 -4.86
C SER A 49 -19.26 8.97 -3.54
N GLY A 50 -18.43 8.01 -3.12
CA GLY A 50 -18.65 7.13 -1.99
C GLY A 50 -19.45 5.86 -2.30
N ALA A 51 -19.82 5.60 -3.55
CA ALA A 51 -20.49 4.36 -3.93
C ALA A 51 -19.57 3.14 -3.81
N ASP A 52 -20.18 1.98 -3.59
CA ASP A 52 -19.51 0.68 -3.73
C ASP A 52 -19.57 0.25 -5.19
N LEU A 53 -18.43 -0.09 -5.78
CA LEU A 53 -18.33 -0.48 -7.18
C LEU A 53 -18.16 -1.99 -7.33
N SER A 54 -18.76 -2.57 -8.36
CA SER A 54 -18.58 -3.97 -8.74
C SER A 54 -18.26 -4.11 -10.22
N LEU A 55 -17.13 -4.73 -10.55
CA LEU A 55 -16.79 -5.17 -11.91
C LEU A 55 -17.18 -6.64 -12.03
N ALA A 56 -18.23 -6.92 -12.82
CA ALA A 56 -18.81 -8.26 -12.95
C ALA A 56 -18.80 -8.80 -14.40
N SER A 57 -18.55 -7.93 -15.37
CA SER A 57 -18.56 -8.32 -16.78
C SER A 57 -17.27 -9.05 -17.16
N SER A 58 -17.38 -10.26 -17.70
CA SER A 58 -16.25 -10.97 -18.30
C SER A 58 -15.68 -10.23 -19.52
N ASP A 59 -16.49 -9.36 -20.13
CA ASP A 59 -16.11 -8.53 -21.27
C ASP A 59 -15.58 -7.16 -20.82
N PHE A 60 -15.17 -7.04 -19.56
CA PHE A 60 -14.47 -5.85 -19.09
C PHE A 60 -13.17 -5.68 -19.91
N VAL A 61 -13.00 -4.51 -20.50
CA VAL A 61 -11.77 -4.16 -21.23
C VAL A 61 -11.10 -2.99 -20.54
N GLY A 62 -11.89 -1.97 -20.22
CA GLY A 62 -11.46 -0.94 -19.30
C GLY A 62 -12.57 -0.04 -18.80
N LEU A 63 -12.17 0.85 -17.90
CA LEU A 63 -12.98 1.91 -17.33
C LEU A 63 -12.13 3.17 -17.31
N ASP A 64 -12.60 4.19 -18.00
CA ASP A 64 -12.03 5.52 -18.03
C ASP A 64 -12.76 6.37 -16.99
N ASN A 65 -12.05 6.81 -15.96
CA ASN A 65 -12.66 7.50 -14.83
C ASN A 65 -13.17 8.89 -15.24
N GLY A 66 -12.56 9.52 -16.26
CA GLY A 66 -12.91 10.84 -16.76
C GLY A 66 -12.74 11.98 -15.73
N GLY A 67 -12.07 11.70 -14.61
CA GLY A 67 -11.82 12.62 -13.51
C GLY A 67 -11.41 11.91 -12.21
N ASP A 68 -11.30 12.66 -11.12
CA ASP A 68 -11.11 12.09 -9.79
C ASP A 68 -12.41 11.49 -9.26
N PHE A 69 -12.35 10.27 -8.73
CA PHE A 69 -13.50 9.60 -8.14
C PHE A 69 -13.15 8.97 -6.80
N LEU A 70 -14.06 9.05 -5.83
CA LEU A 70 -13.97 8.35 -4.56
C LEU A 70 -14.97 7.19 -4.57
N ALA A 71 -14.47 5.96 -4.52
CA ALA A 71 -15.28 4.77 -4.26
C ALA A 71 -15.15 4.39 -2.78
N ASN A 72 -16.22 3.89 -2.15
CA ASN A 72 -16.10 3.33 -0.80
C ASN A 72 -15.40 1.95 -0.85
N SER A 73 -15.79 1.10 -1.80
CA SER A 73 -15.14 -0.18 -2.08
C SER A 73 -15.13 -0.49 -3.57
N LEU A 74 -14.23 -1.39 -3.98
CA LEU A 74 -14.17 -1.96 -5.33
C LEU A 74 -14.15 -3.48 -5.25
N THR A 75 -15.18 -4.12 -5.77
CA THR A 75 -15.25 -5.58 -5.94
C THR A 75 -14.98 -5.93 -7.39
N ILE A 76 -14.07 -6.87 -7.63
CA ILE A 76 -13.73 -7.37 -8.96
C ILE A 76 -14.01 -8.86 -8.95
N GLN A 77 -14.99 -9.28 -9.74
CA GLN A 77 -15.47 -10.66 -9.74
C GLN A 77 -14.51 -11.61 -10.48
N SER A 78 -14.69 -12.90 -10.22
CA SER A 78 -13.90 -13.95 -10.88
C SER A 78 -14.00 -13.90 -12.40
N GLY A 79 -12.87 -14.07 -13.07
CA GLY A 79 -12.79 -14.08 -14.53
C GLY A 79 -12.75 -12.68 -15.17
N VAL A 80 -12.89 -11.61 -14.40
CA VAL A 80 -12.73 -10.24 -14.88
C VAL A 80 -11.25 -9.92 -15.05
N SER A 81 -10.88 -9.36 -16.21
CA SER A 81 -9.57 -8.79 -16.47
C SER A 81 -9.68 -7.52 -17.29
N GLY A 82 -8.83 -6.51 -17.05
CA GLY A 82 -8.84 -5.27 -17.83
C GLY A 82 -8.08 -4.15 -17.12
N ALA A 83 -8.34 -2.91 -17.52
CA ALA A 83 -7.61 -1.76 -16.99
C ALA A 83 -8.50 -0.58 -16.55
N PHE A 84 -8.10 0.10 -15.48
CA PHE A 84 -8.54 1.47 -15.23
C PHE A 84 -7.68 2.39 -16.08
N LEU A 85 -8.27 2.96 -17.12
CA LEU A 85 -7.60 3.73 -18.16
C LEU A 85 -7.48 5.20 -17.74
N PRO A 86 -6.37 5.87 -18.07
CA PRO A 86 -6.22 7.30 -17.79
C PRO A 86 -6.82 8.13 -18.94
N ALA A 87 -7.71 9.08 -18.65
CA ALA A 87 -7.98 10.20 -19.54
C ALA A 87 -7.19 11.47 -19.19
N GLY A 88 -6.36 11.42 -18.13
CA GLY A 88 -5.52 12.52 -17.66
C GLY A 88 -4.81 12.21 -16.34
N ALA A 89 -4.58 13.23 -15.52
CA ALA A 89 -4.05 13.09 -14.16
C ALA A 89 -5.16 12.72 -13.17
N GLU A 90 -5.70 11.51 -13.33
CA GLU A 90 -6.88 11.05 -12.60
C GLU A 90 -6.51 10.16 -11.43
N THR A 91 -7.26 10.30 -10.35
CA THR A 91 -7.11 9.50 -9.14
C THR A 91 -8.39 8.76 -8.83
N LEU A 92 -8.27 7.44 -8.64
CA LEU A 92 -9.29 6.65 -7.95
C LEU A 92 -8.91 6.59 -6.47
N SER A 93 -9.68 7.30 -5.65
CA SER A 93 -9.57 7.24 -4.20
C SER A 93 -10.46 6.14 -3.65
N LEU A 94 -9.94 5.39 -2.69
CA LEU A 94 -10.67 4.35 -1.98
C LEU A 94 -10.93 4.79 -0.54
N GLY A 95 -12.18 4.64 -0.13
CA GLY A 95 -12.66 4.86 1.23
C GLY A 95 -12.27 3.70 2.15
N SER A 96 -13.16 3.34 3.09
CA SER A 96 -12.85 2.32 4.10
C SER A 96 -13.09 0.88 3.66
N GLY A 97 -13.77 0.67 2.53
CA GLY A 97 -14.25 -0.64 2.10
C GLY A 97 -13.22 -1.50 1.34
N GLY A 98 -12.10 -0.94 0.88
CA GLY A 98 -11.03 -1.72 0.28
C GLY A 98 -11.30 -2.24 -1.13
N ILE A 99 -10.43 -3.16 -1.57
CA ILE A 99 -10.53 -3.88 -2.83
C ILE A 99 -10.73 -5.36 -2.54
N SER A 100 -11.72 -5.98 -3.17
CA SER A 100 -11.84 -7.44 -3.22
C SER A 100 -11.63 -7.89 -4.66
N ASN A 101 -10.40 -8.24 -5.02
CA ASN A 101 -10.04 -8.75 -6.34
C ASN A 101 -10.06 -10.27 -6.39
N LEU A 102 -11.11 -10.82 -6.98
CA LEU A 102 -11.21 -12.23 -7.34
C LEU A 102 -10.95 -12.46 -8.84
N GLY A 103 -10.68 -11.39 -9.60
CA GLY A 103 -10.42 -11.41 -11.04
C GLY A 103 -9.09 -12.05 -11.43
N SER A 104 -8.90 -12.21 -12.73
CA SER A 104 -7.71 -12.85 -13.32
C SER A 104 -6.56 -11.87 -13.56
N GLY A 105 -6.85 -10.58 -13.78
CA GLY A 105 -5.81 -9.58 -14.04
C GLY A 105 -6.34 -8.16 -14.15
N ILE A 106 -5.98 -7.29 -13.21
CA ILE A 106 -6.42 -5.88 -13.22
C ILE A 106 -5.20 -4.97 -13.24
N ASP A 107 -5.23 -4.02 -14.15
CA ASP A 107 -4.22 -2.97 -14.31
C ASP A 107 -4.81 -1.60 -13.94
N PHE A 108 -4.25 -0.96 -12.92
CA PHE A 108 -4.55 0.43 -12.59
C PHE A 108 -3.49 1.33 -13.22
N GLN A 109 -3.89 1.98 -14.33
CA GLN A 109 -3.08 2.99 -15.00
C GLN A 109 -3.39 4.41 -14.49
N VAL A 110 -4.39 4.54 -13.62
CA VAL A 110 -4.71 5.73 -12.82
C VAL A 110 -4.05 5.66 -11.45
N ALA A 111 -3.84 6.81 -10.80
CA ALA A 111 -3.34 6.82 -9.44
C ALA A 111 -4.37 6.21 -8.48
N LEU A 112 -3.93 5.40 -7.53
CA LEU A 112 -4.75 4.91 -6.42
C LEU A 112 -4.39 5.63 -5.14
N ASN A 113 -5.38 6.17 -4.44
CA ASN A 113 -5.17 6.79 -3.14
C ASN A 113 -5.96 6.08 -2.03
N VAL A 114 -5.25 5.64 -1.00
CA VAL A 114 -5.81 5.03 0.20
C VAL A 114 -6.01 6.09 1.27
N THR A 115 -7.27 6.47 1.48
CA THR A 115 -7.62 7.60 2.37
C THR A 115 -7.83 7.20 3.83
N ALA A 116 -8.03 5.91 4.08
CA ALA A 116 -8.21 5.33 5.41
C ALA A 116 -7.62 3.91 5.47
N SER A 117 -7.40 3.37 6.67
CA SER A 117 -6.95 1.99 6.82
C SER A 117 -7.97 1.03 6.23
N GLN A 118 -7.50 0.11 5.39
CA GLN A 118 -8.35 -0.82 4.66
C GLN A 118 -7.62 -2.13 4.38
N THR A 119 -8.40 -3.17 4.08
CA THR A 119 -7.89 -4.47 3.68
C THR A 119 -8.24 -4.72 2.22
N TRP A 120 -7.24 -5.09 1.43
CA TRP A 120 -7.39 -5.57 0.07
C TRP A 120 -7.23 -7.08 0.04
N HIS A 121 -8.15 -7.75 -0.64
CA HIS A 121 -8.04 -9.18 -0.94
C HIS A 121 -7.62 -9.30 -2.39
N VAL A 122 -6.37 -9.68 -2.63
CA VAL A 122 -5.85 -9.95 -3.96
C VAL A 122 -5.81 -11.47 -4.09
N GLY A 123 -6.74 -12.04 -4.85
CA GLY A 123 -6.82 -13.48 -5.10
C GLY A 123 -5.60 -13.99 -5.89
N SER A 124 -5.74 -15.12 -6.59
CA SER A 124 -4.65 -15.72 -7.38
C SER A 124 -4.36 -15.00 -8.72
N GLY A 125 -4.94 -13.82 -8.93
CA GLY A 125 -4.83 -13.07 -10.18
C GLY A 125 -3.65 -12.10 -10.18
N THR A 126 -3.55 -11.36 -11.29
CA THR A 126 -2.61 -10.26 -11.43
C THR A 126 -3.25 -8.94 -10.95
N PHE A 127 -2.49 -8.15 -10.19
CA PHE A 127 -2.86 -6.82 -9.77
C PHE A 127 -1.67 -5.89 -10.02
N LEU A 128 -1.79 -5.04 -11.04
CA LEU A 128 -0.75 -4.09 -11.45
C LEU A 128 -1.18 -2.68 -11.09
N LEU A 129 -0.33 -1.96 -10.37
CA LEU A 129 -0.44 -0.52 -10.17
C LEU A 129 0.67 0.13 -10.99
N ASN A 130 0.37 0.42 -12.25
CA ASN A 130 1.32 1.06 -13.18
C ASN A 130 1.48 2.56 -12.91
N ASN A 131 0.64 3.12 -12.04
CA ASN A 131 0.71 4.50 -11.59
C ASN A 131 0.94 4.58 -10.07
N LEU A 132 0.81 5.79 -9.52
CA LEU A 132 1.08 6.10 -8.12
C LEU A 132 0.13 5.38 -7.16
N LEU A 133 0.68 4.71 -6.15
CA LEU A 133 -0.05 4.34 -4.93
C LEU A 133 0.23 5.38 -3.82
N GLY A 134 -0.79 6.14 -3.43
CA GLY A 134 -0.79 7.03 -2.28
C GLY A 134 -1.44 6.38 -1.06
N ILE A 135 -0.88 6.62 0.13
CA ILE A 135 -1.44 6.12 1.40
C ILE A 135 -1.37 7.25 2.42
N ALA A 136 -2.56 7.70 2.86
CA ALA A 136 -2.71 8.78 3.81
C ALA A 136 -1.94 8.53 5.13
N SER A 137 -1.55 9.61 5.80
CA SER A 137 -0.80 9.53 7.06
C SER A 137 -1.60 8.80 8.13
N GLY A 138 -0.96 7.82 8.77
CA GLY A 138 -1.58 6.98 9.80
C GLY A 138 -2.49 5.87 9.26
N ALA A 139 -2.74 5.82 7.94
CA ALA A 139 -3.48 4.71 7.34
C ALA A 139 -2.58 3.48 7.20
N VAL A 140 -3.18 2.30 7.37
CA VAL A 140 -2.55 1.00 7.12
C VAL A 140 -3.31 0.30 6.01
N LEU A 141 -2.61 0.01 4.92
CA LEU A 141 -3.11 -0.85 3.85
C LEU A 141 -2.68 -2.29 4.14
N THR A 142 -3.64 -3.16 4.45
CA THR A 142 -3.38 -4.60 4.55
C THR A 142 -3.71 -5.26 3.23
N ILE A 143 -2.80 -6.02 2.64
CA ILE A 143 -3.01 -6.75 1.39
C ILE A 143 -2.94 -8.23 1.72
N ASN A 144 -4.09 -8.90 1.71
CA ASN A 144 -4.20 -10.34 1.83
C ASN A 144 -4.05 -10.96 0.44
N VAL A 145 -2.90 -11.61 0.21
CA VAL A 145 -2.57 -12.21 -1.08
C VAL A 145 -2.91 -13.70 -1.10
N GLY A 146 -3.58 -14.11 -2.18
CA GLY A 146 -3.86 -15.50 -2.47
C GLY A 146 -2.65 -16.23 -3.06
N SER A 147 -2.74 -17.55 -3.08
CA SER A 147 -1.72 -18.41 -3.69
C SER A 147 -1.53 -18.06 -5.16
N GLY A 148 -0.28 -17.90 -5.60
CA GLY A 148 0.05 -17.58 -7.00
C GLY A 148 -0.26 -16.15 -7.44
N ALA A 149 -0.67 -15.26 -6.52
CA ALA A 149 -0.95 -13.86 -6.83
C ALA A 149 0.29 -13.16 -7.41
N TRP A 150 0.07 -12.30 -8.40
CA TRP A 150 1.07 -11.35 -8.88
C TRP A 150 0.65 -9.94 -8.47
N PHE A 151 1.39 -9.33 -7.55
CA PHE A 151 1.15 -7.95 -7.13
C PHE A 151 2.35 -7.09 -7.51
N ASP A 152 2.11 -6.09 -8.33
CA ASP A 152 3.13 -5.15 -8.78
C ASP A 152 2.64 -3.74 -8.54
N PHE A 153 3.48 -2.91 -7.93
CA PHE A 153 3.17 -1.50 -7.79
C PHE A 153 4.37 -0.63 -8.03
N ALA A 154 4.12 0.48 -8.74
CA ALA A 154 5.08 1.52 -8.95
C ALA A 154 5.07 2.53 -7.78
N MET A 155 6.24 2.92 -7.33
CA MET A 155 6.43 4.14 -6.53
C MET A 155 7.12 5.22 -7.35
N ALA A 156 6.54 6.42 -7.38
CA ALA A 156 7.33 7.60 -7.72
C ALA A 156 8.24 7.93 -6.53
N GLY A 157 9.55 8.09 -6.77
CA GLY A 157 10.53 8.38 -5.73
C GLY A 157 10.22 9.62 -4.92
N ASP A 158 9.64 10.61 -5.58
CA ASP A 158 9.24 11.88 -4.99
C ASP A 158 7.77 11.90 -4.57
N ASN A 159 7.07 10.75 -4.52
CA ASN A 159 5.69 10.72 -4.03
C ASN A 159 5.65 11.31 -2.61
N PRO A 160 5.18 12.55 -2.43
CA PRO A 160 5.11 13.16 -1.12
C PRO A 160 3.97 12.51 -0.33
N ASP A 161 3.05 11.80 -0.97
CA ASP A 161 1.77 11.37 -0.40
C ASP A 161 1.78 9.95 0.18
N TRP A 162 2.94 9.28 0.24
CA TRP A 162 3.06 8.07 1.05
C TRP A 162 3.50 8.44 2.46
N PHE A 163 2.55 8.37 3.38
CA PHE A 163 2.79 8.55 4.81
C PHE A 163 2.34 7.36 5.67
N GLY A 164 1.61 6.40 5.08
CA GLY A 164 1.10 5.21 5.77
C GLY A 164 2.01 3.97 5.75
N ALA A 165 1.44 2.83 6.12
CA ALA A 165 2.14 1.54 6.12
C ALA A 165 1.44 0.52 5.21
N ILE A 166 2.19 -0.45 4.69
CA ILE A 166 1.68 -1.59 3.93
C ILE A 166 2.01 -2.88 4.69
N ASN A 167 1.01 -3.75 4.85
CA ASN A 167 1.18 -5.07 5.43
C ASN A 167 0.67 -6.14 4.46
N PHE A 168 1.59 -6.90 3.87
CA PHE A 168 1.25 -8.08 3.08
C PHE A 168 1.04 -9.27 4.01
N THR A 169 -0.06 -9.98 3.82
CA THR A 169 -0.43 -11.19 4.59
C THR A 169 -1.00 -12.25 3.67
N GLY A 170 -1.17 -13.49 4.15
CA GLY A 170 -1.83 -14.56 3.37
C GLY A 170 -0.83 -15.61 2.88
N ASP A 171 -0.99 -16.10 1.64
CA ASP A 171 -0.09 -17.12 1.08
C ASP A 171 1.10 -16.49 0.33
N LEU A 172 2.06 -15.97 1.10
CA LEU A 172 3.26 -15.32 0.57
C LEU A 172 4.26 -16.28 -0.11
N THR A 173 4.11 -17.60 0.07
CA THR A 173 5.08 -18.60 -0.41
C THR A 173 4.95 -18.82 -1.92
N GLY A 174 3.74 -18.72 -2.45
CA GLY A 174 3.46 -18.81 -3.90
C GLY A 174 3.31 -17.46 -4.59
N ALA A 175 3.25 -16.36 -3.85
CA ALA A 175 3.02 -15.02 -4.39
C ALA A 175 4.30 -14.41 -5.00
N SER A 176 4.11 -13.59 -6.03
CA SER A 176 5.16 -12.75 -6.60
C SER A 176 4.82 -11.28 -6.35
N LEU A 177 5.57 -10.65 -5.45
CA LEU A 177 5.36 -9.28 -5.02
C LEU A 177 6.51 -8.41 -5.51
N PHE A 178 6.18 -7.34 -6.24
CA PHE A 178 7.14 -6.43 -6.84
C PHE A 178 6.90 -4.99 -6.41
N ALA A 179 8.01 -4.31 -6.22
CA ALA A 179 8.12 -2.89 -5.91
C ALA A 179 8.90 -2.25 -7.06
N ASN A 180 8.18 -1.80 -8.07
CA ASN A 180 8.77 -1.17 -9.24
C ASN A 180 8.84 0.35 -9.04
N GLY A 181 9.75 1.02 -9.76
CA GLY A 181 9.92 2.47 -9.71
C GLY A 181 11.22 2.94 -9.05
N THR A 182 11.58 4.17 -9.38
CA THR A 182 12.83 4.79 -8.93
C THR A 182 12.56 5.60 -7.67
N GLY A 183 12.84 5.04 -6.49
CA GLY A 183 12.86 5.79 -5.23
C GLY A 183 12.22 5.12 -4.02
N PHE A 184 12.31 3.79 -3.94
CA PHE A 184 12.24 3.10 -2.66
C PHE A 184 13.45 3.50 -1.80
N THR A 185 13.21 4.40 -0.85
CA THR A 185 14.19 4.71 0.20
C THR A 185 14.11 3.66 1.31
N ALA A 186 15.17 3.55 2.12
CA ALA A 186 15.15 2.66 3.29
C ALA A 186 13.98 2.98 4.25
N GLN A 187 13.60 4.25 4.35
CA GLN A 187 12.44 4.69 5.14
C GLN A 187 11.13 4.16 4.57
N LYS A 188 10.91 4.24 3.25
CA LYS A 188 9.71 3.71 2.60
C LYS A 188 9.64 2.19 2.73
N LEU A 189 10.77 1.50 2.57
CA LEU A 189 10.85 0.05 2.78
C LEU A 189 10.53 -0.34 4.24
N SER A 190 10.95 0.45 5.23
CA SER A 190 10.63 0.16 6.65
C SER A 190 9.14 0.27 7.01
N GLN A 191 8.33 0.88 6.14
CA GLN A 191 6.87 0.97 6.29
C GLN A 191 6.14 -0.23 5.68
N ILE A 192 6.86 -1.16 5.07
CA ILE A 192 6.30 -2.35 4.44
C ILE A 192 6.67 -3.57 5.27
N THR A 193 5.67 -4.40 5.54
CA THR A 193 5.82 -5.66 6.26
C THR A 193 5.24 -6.83 5.46
N LEU A 194 5.86 -8.00 5.62
CA LEU A 194 5.47 -9.29 5.05
C LEU A 194 5.19 -10.21 6.25
N ASP A 195 3.93 -10.53 6.51
CA ASP A 195 3.47 -11.25 7.70
C ASP A 195 4.04 -10.68 9.02
N GLY A 196 4.06 -9.35 9.13
CA GLY A 196 4.58 -8.63 10.30
C GLY A 196 6.11 -8.57 10.41
N VAL A 197 6.86 -9.11 9.45
CA VAL A 197 8.31 -8.96 9.34
C VAL A 197 8.65 -7.79 8.41
N ALA A 198 9.66 -6.99 8.73
CA ALA A 198 10.09 -5.90 7.87
C ALA A 198 10.47 -6.42 6.47
N ALA A 199 9.95 -5.76 5.43
CA ALA A 199 10.18 -6.18 4.06
C ALA A 199 11.64 -5.97 3.63
N GLN A 200 12.12 -6.87 2.79
CA GLN A 200 13.41 -6.75 2.11
C GLN A 200 13.22 -6.91 0.61
N LEU A 201 14.07 -6.24 -0.17
CA LEU A 201 14.07 -6.32 -1.63
C LEU A 201 15.32 -7.06 -2.10
N ASP A 202 15.13 -7.99 -3.05
CA ASP A 202 16.17 -8.53 -3.92
C ASP A 202 15.90 -8.01 -5.34
N GLY A 203 16.68 -7.00 -5.74
CA GLY A 203 16.32 -6.15 -6.89
C GLY A 203 15.00 -5.41 -6.63
N ASN A 204 13.98 -5.69 -7.44
CA ASN A 204 12.63 -5.11 -7.32
C ASN A 204 11.62 -6.07 -6.69
N ARG A 205 12.05 -7.28 -6.30
CA ARG A 205 11.16 -8.33 -5.77
C ARG A 205 11.25 -8.39 -4.26
N PHE A 206 10.11 -8.50 -3.58
CA PHE A 206 10.11 -8.76 -2.14
C PHE A 206 10.57 -10.18 -1.83
N VAL A 207 11.40 -10.32 -0.81
CA VAL A 207 11.90 -11.62 -0.34
C VAL A 207 10.91 -12.19 0.68
N THR A 208 10.19 -13.24 0.29
CA THR A 208 9.25 -13.97 1.17
C THR A 208 9.94 -15.20 1.75
N GLY A 209 9.82 -15.43 3.07
CA GLY A 209 10.20 -16.71 3.69
C GLY A 209 11.66 -16.89 4.16
N SER A 210 12.52 -15.88 4.11
CA SER A 210 13.83 -15.94 4.81
C SER A 210 13.82 -15.13 6.10
N VAL A 211 14.22 -15.78 7.20
CA VAL A 211 14.55 -15.09 8.46
C VAL A 211 15.63 -14.05 8.14
N PRO A 212 15.53 -12.81 8.64
CA PRO A 212 16.51 -11.79 8.31
C PRO A 212 17.90 -12.27 8.74
N THR A 213 18.84 -12.39 7.81
CA THR A 213 20.21 -12.01 8.16
C THR A 213 20.12 -10.52 8.39
N ALA A 214 20.03 -10.12 9.66
CA ALA A 214 19.96 -8.72 10.07
C ALA A 214 20.97 -7.92 9.24
N VAL A 215 20.49 -7.11 8.31
CA VAL A 215 21.33 -6.10 7.67
C VAL A 215 21.64 -5.13 8.80
N PRO A 216 22.90 -5.04 9.27
CA PRO A 216 23.21 -4.15 10.36
C PRO A 216 22.81 -2.73 9.95
N GLU A 217 22.17 -2.00 10.86
CA GLU A 217 21.82 -0.61 10.59
C GLU A 217 23.07 0.15 10.06
N PRO A 218 22.90 1.18 9.21
CA PRO A 218 24.01 2.02 8.74
C PRO A 218 24.90 2.55 9.88
N SER A 219 24.32 2.75 11.06
CA SER A 219 24.99 3.11 12.31
C SER A 219 26.05 2.08 12.75
N THR A 220 25.81 0.79 12.48
CA THR A 220 26.72 -0.31 12.78
C THR A 220 27.97 -0.27 11.90
N TYR A 221 27.84 0.09 10.62
CA TYR A 221 28.98 0.30 9.73
C TYR A 221 29.79 1.53 10.14
N ALA A 222 29.12 2.60 10.55
CA ALA A 222 29.77 3.82 11.05
C ALA A 222 30.56 3.57 12.34
N LEU A 223 30.02 2.78 13.27
CA LEU A 223 30.72 2.37 14.50
C LEU A 223 31.90 1.45 14.22
N THR A 224 31.75 0.51 13.28
CA THR A 224 32.81 -0.45 12.95
C THR A 224 33.96 0.23 12.19
N ALA A 225 33.64 1.09 11.21
CA ALA A 225 34.63 1.88 10.49
C ALA A 225 35.29 2.94 11.38
N GLY A 226 34.50 3.64 12.21
CA GLY A 226 34.99 4.62 13.17
C GLY A 226 35.91 4.00 14.23
N GLY A 227 35.53 2.83 14.77
CA GLY A 227 36.34 2.06 15.71
C GLY A 227 37.65 1.55 15.10
N ALA A 228 37.60 1.05 13.86
CA ALA A 228 38.80 0.60 13.14
C ALA A 228 39.79 1.74 12.89
N LEU A 229 39.30 2.92 12.50
CA LEU A 229 40.12 4.12 12.32
C LEU A 229 40.72 4.61 13.64
N LEU A 230 39.96 4.58 14.74
CA LEU A 230 40.44 4.94 16.07
C LEU A 230 41.56 4.01 16.56
N CYS A 231 41.38 2.69 16.37
CA CYS A 231 42.40 1.69 16.69
C CYS A 231 43.68 1.89 15.86
N LEU A 232 43.56 2.19 14.57
CA LEU A 232 44.71 2.49 13.70
C LEU A 232 45.45 3.76 14.16
N ALA A 233 44.72 4.81 14.53
CA ALA A 233 45.28 6.05 15.04
C ALA A 233 46.00 5.84 16.39
N LEU A 234 45.42 5.08 17.31
CA LEU A 234 46.03 4.71 18.60
C LEU A 234 47.31 3.89 18.40
N THR A 235 47.27 2.89 17.51
CA THR A 235 48.42 2.03 17.21
C THR A 235 49.59 2.84 16.63
N ARG A 236 49.30 3.78 15.71
CA ARG A 236 50.31 4.71 15.17
C ARG A 236 50.89 5.62 16.27
N ARG A 237 50.05 6.15 17.16
CA ARG A 237 50.49 7.02 18.27
C ARG A 237 51.38 6.29 19.27
N ILE A 238 51.06 5.04 19.62
CA ILE A 238 51.88 4.21 20.51
C ILE A 238 53.24 3.91 19.86
N ARG A 239 53.25 3.55 18.57
CA ARG A 239 54.49 3.28 17.84
C ARG A 239 55.39 4.51 17.75
N ALA A 240 54.83 5.69 17.48
CA ALA A 240 55.55 6.95 17.46
C ALA A 240 56.15 7.32 18.83
N ARG A 241 55.42 7.07 19.93
CA ARG A 241 55.96 7.28 21.29
C ARG A 241 57.12 6.33 21.61
N ARG A 242 57.02 5.06 21.21
CA ARG A 242 58.05 4.04 21.45
C ARG A 242 59.37 4.37 20.75
N ILE A 243 59.30 4.89 19.52
CA ILE A 243 60.47 5.37 18.76
C ILE A 243 61.08 6.61 19.39
N ARG A 244 60.26 7.49 20.01
CA ARG A 244 60.76 8.70 20.68
C ARG A 244 61.51 8.38 21.97
N THR A 245 61.08 7.34 22.71
CA THR A 245 61.74 6.90 23.95
C THR A 245 63.03 6.11 23.72
N SER A 246 63.22 5.48 22.55
CA SER A 246 64.46 4.75 22.22
C SER A 246 65.61 5.67 21.77
N ASN A 247 65.33 6.96 21.55
CA ASN A 247 66.33 7.95 21.12
C ASN A 247 66.70 8.95 22.23
N LEU A 248 66.34 8.67 23.48
CA LEU A 248 66.83 9.46 24.61
C LEU A 248 68.29 9.05 24.89
N PRO A 249 69.25 9.98 24.82
CA PRO A 249 70.64 9.68 25.14
C PRO A 249 70.72 9.25 26.61
N ALA A 250 71.35 8.10 26.85
CA ALA A 250 71.65 7.63 28.20
C ALA A 250 72.46 8.73 28.91
N THR A 251 71.84 9.37 29.90
CA THR A 251 72.51 10.35 30.75
C THR A 251 73.40 9.53 31.69
N ILE A 252 74.71 9.61 31.46
CA ILE A 252 75.75 9.12 32.37
C ILE A 252 75.98 10.19 33.43
#